data_AF-A0A7W1QNE8-F1
#
_entry.id   AF-A0A7W1QNE8-F1
#
_cell.length_a   1.000
_cell.length_b   1.000
_cell.length_c   1.000
_cell.angle_alpha   90.00
_cell.angle_beta   90.00
_cell.angle_gamma   90.00
#
_symmetry.space_group_name_H-M   'P 1'
#
loop_
_entity.id
_entity.type
_entity.pdbx_description
1 polymer ?
#
loop_
_entity_poly.entity_id
_entity_poly.type
_entity_poly.pdbx_seq_one_letter_code
_entity_poly.pdbx_strand_id
1 'polypeptide(L)'
;LISGDVRFKNLGLVVIDEEQRFGVLHKEKFKELFKLVDVLTLSATPIPRTLYLSLVGVKDMSTIETPPLNRLPVETVVCGYDERIIRDAINREIERQGQIFFLHNRVQSIEKVRERVAELCPEARVDIGHGQMEADELETVMSRFVAGETDVLVCTTIIESGLDIPNANTIIIDRADRFGLADLYQLRGRVGRAEHKAYAYLLLPRELMTVGAARKRINAIKQYSSLGAGFRIAMRDLEIRGAGSILGTQQSGHIVAVGFDLYCQLLKQAVAQLKGEKFRTRLEVELRLDFVATNEAEFIQLGTEARLPAFVPTTYIGDTTLRIQAYRNLAQIGSREQWDKLRKQWRDRFGKFPAAVDNLLALTEIKLAAARAGVTRVEVREGKLMLTRRGDYILVGGKFPRLSAGNIQRNLAEVIELTKKI
;
A
#
# COMPACT_ATOMS: atom_id res chain seq x y z
N LEU A 1 7.21 23.04 -24.66
CA LEU A 1 5.78 22.77 -24.44
C LEU A 1 5.16 23.66 -23.35
N ILE A 2 5.72 23.70 -22.13
CA ILE A 2 5.13 24.47 -21.00
C ILE A 2 5.58 25.95 -20.96
N SER A 3 6.58 26.34 -21.76
CA SER A 3 7.11 27.70 -21.83
C SER A 3 6.16 28.72 -22.49
N GLY A 4 5.04 28.27 -23.07
CA GLY A 4 4.01 29.14 -23.69
C GLY A 4 4.25 29.47 -25.16
N ASP A 5 5.42 29.13 -25.71
CA ASP A 5 5.81 29.45 -27.09
C ASP A 5 5.16 28.54 -28.14
N VAL A 6 4.53 27.45 -27.70
CA VAL A 6 3.96 26.43 -28.58
C VAL A 6 2.44 26.64 -28.68
N ARG A 7 1.97 27.05 -29.86
CA ARG A 7 0.54 27.09 -30.18
C ARG A 7 0.16 25.87 -31.01
N PHE A 8 -0.80 25.10 -30.51
CA PHE A 8 -1.36 23.97 -31.23
C PHE A 8 -2.49 24.43 -32.15
N LYS A 9 -2.54 23.92 -33.37
CA LYS A 9 -3.60 24.22 -34.34
C LYS A 9 -4.93 23.54 -33.96
N ASN A 10 -4.88 22.25 -33.62
CA ASN A 10 -6.01 21.46 -33.14
C ASN A 10 -5.46 20.27 -32.34
N LEU A 11 -5.40 20.40 -31.01
CA LEU A 11 -4.81 19.38 -30.14
C LEU A 11 -5.90 18.40 -29.69
N GLY A 12 -5.77 17.12 -30.07
CA GLY A 12 -6.74 16.06 -29.74
C GLY A 12 -6.29 15.08 -28.65
N LEU A 13 -4.98 14.90 -28.45
CA LEU A 13 -4.42 13.94 -27.50
C LEU A 13 -3.13 14.48 -26.87
N VAL A 14 -2.96 14.25 -25.57
CA VAL A 14 -1.72 14.49 -24.83
C VAL A 14 -1.25 13.19 -24.21
N VAL A 15 -0.01 12.78 -24.51
CA VAL A 15 0.63 11.64 -23.86
C VAL A 15 1.68 12.16 -22.88
N ILE A 16 1.55 11.81 -21.61
CA ILE A 16 2.48 12.16 -20.54
C ILE A 16 3.16 10.89 -20.08
N ASP A 17 4.45 10.75 -20.35
CA ASP A 17 5.27 9.64 -19.86
C ASP A 17 6.02 10.01 -18.57
N GLU A 18 6.21 9.04 -17.69
CA GLU A 18 6.86 9.18 -16.37
C GLU A 18 6.37 10.39 -15.55
N GLU A 19 5.04 10.51 -15.40
CA GLU A 19 4.34 11.63 -14.73
C GLU A 19 4.96 12.03 -13.37
N GLN A 20 5.49 11.08 -12.61
CA GLN A 20 6.11 11.32 -11.31
C GLN A 20 7.28 12.31 -11.33
N ARG A 21 7.95 12.49 -12.47
CA ARG A 21 9.08 13.42 -12.62
C ARG A 21 8.65 14.88 -12.76
N PHE A 22 7.40 15.13 -13.11
CA PHE A 22 6.88 16.49 -13.24
C PHE A 22 6.52 17.05 -11.87
N GLY A 23 7.03 18.26 -11.59
CA GLY A 23 6.66 19.02 -10.40
C GLY A 23 5.17 19.40 -10.36
N VAL A 24 4.68 19.77 -9.18
CA VAL A 24 3.26 20.12 -8.96
C VAL A 24 2.82 21.26 -9.88
N LEU A 25 3.64 22.30 -10.02
CA LEU A 25 3.37 23.46 -10.89
C LEU A 25 3.21 23.07 -12.37
N HIS A 26 4.04 22.14 -12.86
CA HIS A 26 3.92 21.64 -14.24
C HIS A 26 2.61 20.87 -14.42
N LYS A 27 2.22 20.08 -13.43
CA LYS A 27 0.96 19.30 -13.44
C LYS A 27 -0.27 20.19 -13.42
N GLU A 28 -0.26 21.28 -12.67
CA GLU A 28 -1.38 22.24 -12.68
C GLU A 28 -1.48 22.98 -14.02
N LYS A 29 -0.35 23.43 -14.58
CA LYS A 29 -0.32 24.02 -15.92
C LYS A 29 -0.84 23.06 -16.99
N PHE A 30 -0.48 21.76 -16.91
CA PHE A 30 -1.02 20.76 -17.84
C PHE A 30 -2.54 20.59 -17.71
N LYS A 31 -3.07 20.59 -16.49
CA LYS A 31 -4.52 20.53 -16.27
C LYS A 31 -5.25 21.75 -16.81
N GLU A 32 -4.64 22.94 -16.74
CA GLU A 32 -5.23 24.17 -17.27
C GLU A 32 -5.18 24.23 -18.79
N LEU A 33 -4.03 23.89 -19.38
CA LEU A 33 -3.81 23.95 -20.82
C LEU A 33 -4.61 22.88 -21.59
N PHE A 34 -4.89 21.73 -20.96
CA PHE A 34 -5.48 20.56 -21.63
C PHE A 34 -6.86 20.17 -21.10
N LYS A 35 -7.67 21.12 -20.58
CA LYS A 35 -9.00 20.84 -19.99
C LYS A 35 -9.98 20.08 -20.90
N LEU A 36 -9.86 20.22 -22.22
CA LEU A 36 -10.80 19.68 -23.22
C LEU A 36 -10.14 18.67 -24.17
N VAL A 37 -8.97 18.16 -23.80
CA VAL A 37 -8.15 17.27 -24.64
C VAL A 37 -7.99 15.94 -23.93
N ASP A 38 -8.01 14.83 -24.67
CA ASP A 38 -7.79 13.51 -24.09
C ASP A 38 -6.35 13.40 -23.56
N VAL A 39 -6.18 12.88 -22.34
CA VAL A 39 -4.87 12.75 -21.68
C VAL A 39 -4.57 11.29 -21.36
N LEU A 40 -3.55 10.73 -22.01
CA LEU A 40 -2.98 9.43 -21.67
C LEU A 40 -1.76 9.63 -20.77
N THR A 41 -1.78 9.04 -19.58
CA THR A 41 -0.64 9.07 -18.66
C THR A 41 0.00 7.68 -18.56
N LEU A 42 1.30 7.58 -18.79
CA LEU A 42 2.11 6.38 -18.65
C LEU A 42 3.06 6.53 -17.45
N SER A 43 3.18 5.49 -16.64
CA SER A 43 4.12 5.46 -15.52
C SER A 43 4.42 4.02 -15.10
N ALA A 44 5.70 3.74 -14.82
CA ALA A 44 6.11 2.44 -14.27
C ALA A 44 5.66 2.26 -12.80
N THR A 45 5.42 3.36 -12.08
CA THR A 45 5.01 3.37 -10.68
C THR A 45 3.98 4.49 -10.46
N PRO A 46 2.67 4.17 -10.39
CA PRO A 46 1.64 5.19 -10.32
C PRO A 46 1.79 6.03 -9.04
N ILE A 47 1.62 7.34 -9.16
CA ILE A 47 1.62 8.25 -8.01
C ILE A 47 0.48 7.84 -7.07
N PRO A 48 0.72 7.69 -5.76
CA PRO A 48 -0.28 7.23 -4.77
C PRO A 48 -1.66 7.89 -4.86
N ARG A 49 -1.71 9.21 -5.05
CA ARG A 49 -2.95 9.97 -5.21
C ARG A 49 -3.69 9.61 -6.51
N THR A 50 -2.95 9.48 -7.61
CA THR A 50 -3.49 9.11 -8.92
C THR A 50 -4.01 7.69 -8.89
N LEU A 51 -3.27 6.76 -8.29
CA LEU A 51 -3.66 5.37 -8.08
C LEU A 51 -4.99 5.25 -7.33
N TYR A 52 -5.14 6.02 -6.26
CA TYR A 52 -6.36 6.00 -5.46
C TYR A 52 -7.57 6.57 -6.23
N LEU A 53 -7.41 7.70 -6.93
CA LEU A 53 -8.48 8.27 -7.77
C LEU A 53 -8.92 7.29 -8.85
N SER A 54 -8.01 6.50 -9.39
CA SER A 54 -8.33 5.43 -10.32
C SER A 54 -9.09 4.27 -9.66
N LEU A 55 -8.68 3.83 -8.46
CA LEU A 55 -9.37 2.77 -7.73
C LEU A 55 -10.80 3.14 -7.30
N VAL A 56 -11.09 4.42 -7.09
CA VAL A 56 -12.45 4.92 -6.79
C VAL A 56 -13.23 5.24 -8.08
N GLY A 57 -12.66 4.97 -9.26
CA GLY A 57 -13.30 5.13 -10.57
C GLY A 57 -13.57 6.58 -10.91
N VAL A 58 -12.68 7.49 -10.52
CA VAL A 58 -12.66 8.90 -10.97
C VAL A 58 -11.76 9.07 -12.19
N LYS A 59 -10.76 8.18 -12.35
CA LYS A 59 -9.85 8.17 -13.50
C LYS A 59 -9.68 6.74 -14.01
N ASP A 60 -9.96 6.49 -15.28
CA ASP A 60 -9.74 5.16 -15.85
C ASP A 60 -8.27 4.78 -15.80
N MET A 61 -8.00 3.51 -15.46
CA MET A 61 -6.65 2.96 -15.36
C MET A 61 -6.62 1.60 -16.02
N SER A 62 -5.67 1.42 -16.93
CA SER A 62 -5.36 0.13 -17.52
C SER A 62 -3.99 -0.31 -17.02
N THR A 63 -3.91 -1.53 -16.47
CA THR A 63 -2.66 -2.11 -16.01
C THR A 63 -2.16 -3.15 -17.01
N ILE A 64 -0.91 -2.99 -17.45
CA ILE A 64 -0.23 -3.99 -18.28
C ILE A 64 0.63 -4.84 -17.34
N GLU A 65 0.10 -6.02 -16.98
CA GLU A 65 0.76 -6.93 -16.03
C GLU A 65 1.62 -7.99 -16.73
N THR A 66 1.20 -8.42 -17.94
CA THR A 66 1.86 -9.48 -18.69
C THR A 66 3.13 -8.94 -19.36
N PRO A 67 4.31 -9.46 -19.01
CA PRO A 67 5.54 -9.06 -19.67
C PRO A 67 5.65 -9.67 -21.09
N PRO A 68 6.50 -9.11 -21.96
CA PRO A 68 6.83 -9.72 -23.25
C PRO A 68 7.38 -11.15 -23.08
N LEU A 69 7.17 -11.99 -24.10
CA LEU A 69 7.76 -13.33 -24.18
C LEU A 69 9.30 -13.21 -24.05
N ASN A 70 9.92 -14.14 -23.32
CA ASN A 70 11.36 -14.24 -23.02
C ASN A 70 11.94 -13.33 -21.90
N ARG A 71 11.13 -12.59 -21.14
CA ARG A 71 11.64 -11.81 -20.00
C ARG A 71 11.83 -12.69 -18.74
N LEU A 72 13.09 -12.95 -18.36
CA LEU A 72 13.42 -13.63 -17.12
C LEU A 72 13.36 -12.67 -15.91
N PRO A 73 12.95 -13.13 -14.71
CA PRO A 73 12.95 -12.31 -13.51
C PRO A 73 14.38 -12.00 -13.05
N VAL A 74 14.62 -10.76 -12.61
CA VAL A 74 15.90 -10.31 -12.06
C VAL A 74 16.10 -10.89 -10.66
N GLU A 75 17.18 -11.64 -10.47
CA GLU A 75 17.54 -12.22 -9.16
C GLU A 75 18.07 -11.13 -8.23
N THR A 76 17.32 -10.82 -7.17
CA THR A 76 17.68 -9.75 -6.23
C THR A 76 18.36 -10.31 -4.98
N VAL A 77 19.62 -9.93 -4.77
CA VAL A 77 20.43 -10.27 -3.59
C VAL A 77 20.52 -9.04 -2.69
N VAL A 78 20.25 -9.22 -1.39
CA VAL A 78 20.36 -8.16 -0.38
C VAL A 78 21.42 -8.61 0.62
N CYS A 79 22.53 -7.88 0.68
CA CYS A 79 23.69 -8.23 1.51
C CYS A 79 24.33 -6.99 2.12
N GLY A 80 25.16 -7.20 3.13
CA GLY A 80 26.03 -6.14 3.63
C GLY A 80 27.10 -5.80 2.59
N TYR A 81 27.64 -4.58 2.64
CA TYR A 81 28.79 -4.19 1.84
C TYR A 81 29.97 -5.15 2.10
N ASP A 82 30.34 -5.87 1.06
CA ASP A 82 31.44 -6.84 1.04
C ASP A 82 32.08 -6.83 -0.34
N GLU A 83 33.35 -6.46 -0.38
CA GLU A 83 34.14 -6.34 -1.61
C GLU A 83 34.34 -7.67 -2.32
N ARG A 84 34.29 -8.80 -1.58
CA ARG A 84 34.35 -10.14 -2.19
C ARG A 84 33.13 -10.39 -3.04
N ILE A 85 31.93 -10.06 -2.53
CA ILE A 85 30.67 -10.21 -3.27
C ILE A 85 30.65 -9.30 -4.50
N ILE A 86 31.14 -8.06 -4.36
CA ILE A 86 31.21 -7.10 -5.47
C ILE A 86 32.12 -7.64 -6.57
N ARG A 87 33.35 -8.07 -6.22
CA ARG A 87 34.31 -8.62 -7.17
C ARG A 87 33.78 -9.87 -7.86
N ASP A 88 33.21 -10.81 -7.10
CA ASP A 88 32.67 -12.06 -7.65
C ASP A 88 31.48 -11.78 -8.59
N ALA A 89 30.64 -10.79 -8.27
CA ALA A 89 29.54 -10.36 -9.13
C ALA A 89 30.03 -9.71 -10.43
N ILE A 90 31.07 -8.85 -10.35
CA ILE A 90 31.66 -8.18 -11.52
C ILE A 90 32.33 -9.21 -12.44
N ASN A 91 33.22 -10.06 -11.89
CA ASN A 91 33.93 -11.07 -12.67
C ASN A 91 32.96 -12.03 -13.38
N ARG A 92 31.91 -12.46 -12.67
CA ARG A 92 30.89 -13.33 -13.25
C ARG A 92 30.16 -12.73 -14.45
N GLU A 93 29.91 -11.42 -14.44
CA GLU A 93 29.26 -10.75 -15.56
C GLU A 93 30.24 -10.51 -16.72
N ILE A 94 31.51 -10.20 -16.42
CA ILE A 94 32.58 -10.06 -17.42
C ILE A 94 32.84 -11.39 -18.13
N GLU A 95 32.88 -12.52 -17.41
CA GLU A 95 33.00 -13.87 -17.99
C GLU A 95 31.87 -14.18 -19.00
N ARG A 96 30.71 -13.53 -18.84
CA ARG A 96 29.54 -13.66 -19.72
C ARG A 96 29.52 -12.61 -20.83
N GLN A 97 30.57 -11.80 -20.94
CA GLN A 97 30.64 -10.64 -21.86
C GLN A 97 29.49 -9.67 -21.66
N GLY A 98 28.97 -9.58 -20.43
CA GLY A 98 27.93 -8.66 -20.03
C GLY A 98 28.50 -7.38 -19.41
N GLN A 99 27.61 -6.43 -19.16
CA GLN A 99 27.97 -5.13 -18.60
C GLN A 99 27.27 -4.88 -17.28
N ILE A 100 27.89 -4.05 -16.44
CA ILE A 100 27.48 -3.83 -15.06
C ILE A 100 27.22 -2.36 -14.81
N PHE A 101 26.08 -2.06 -14.19
CA PHE A 101 25.85 -0.77 -13.56
C PHE A 101 26.27 -0.83 -12.10
N PHE A 102 27.23 0.01 -11.70
CA PHE A 102 27.57 0.22 -10.29
C PHE A 102 27.02 1.57 -9.84
N LEU A 103 25.90 1.55 -9.13
CA LEU A 103 25.20 2.76 -8.74
C LEU A 103 25.70 3.29 -7.40
N HIS A 104 26.31 4.47 -7.42
CA HIS A 104 26.77 5.22 -6.25
C HIS A 104 26.23 6.66 -6.30
N ASN A 105 25.18 6.94 -5.53
CA ASN A 105 24.48 8.23 -5.57
C ASN A 105 25.17 9.32 -4.73
N ARG A 106 26.45 9.59 -5.03
CA ARG A 106 27.22 10.70 -4.47
C ARG A 106 28.40 11.06 -5.38
N VAL A 107 28.26 12.16 -6.13
CA VAL A 107 29.29 12.62 -7.09
C VAL A 107 30.63 12.89 -6.41
N GLN A 108 30.66 13.44 -5.19
CA GLN A 108 31.93 13.79 -4.53
C GLN A 108 32.84 12.58 -4.21
N SER A 109 32.27 11.37 -4.14
CA SER A 109 33.01 10.14 -3.83
C SER A 109 33.01 9.12 -4.96
N ILE A 110 32.42 9.45 -6.11
CA ILE A 110 32.27 8.51 -7.22
C ILE A 110 33.62 8.09 -7.81
N GLU A 111 34.58 9.01 -7.87
CA GLU A 111 35.94 8.74 -8.36
C GLU A 111 36.65 7.69 -7.50
N LYS A 112 36.53 7.82 -6.17
CA LYS A 112 37.09 6.84 -5.22
C LYS A 112 36.46 5.46 -5.37
N VAL A 113 35.18 5.41 -5.71
CA VAL A 113 34.49 4.15 -5.98
C VAL A 113 34.98 3.54 -7.29
N ARG A 114 35.18 4.33 -8.35
CA ARG A 114 35.79 3.86 -9.60
C ARG A 114 37.17 3.28 -9.37
N GLU A 115 38.04 4.01 -8.67
CA GLU A 115 39.38 3.53 -8.28
C GLU A 115 39.29 2.22 -7.52
N ARG A 116 38.39 2.13 -6.53
CA ARG A 116 38.21 0.92 -5.74
C ARG A 116 37.74 -0.26 -6.57
N VAL A 117 36.81 -0.05 -7.50
CA VAL A 117 36.33 -1.10 -8.40
C VAL A 117 37.44 -1.57 -9.33
N ALA A 118 38.26 -0.65 -9.86
CA ALA A 118 39.42 -0.98 -10.70
C ALA A 118 40.50 -1.76 -9.91
N GLU A 119 40.73 -1.44 -8.63
CA GLU A 119 41.61 -2.21 -7.75
C GLU A 119 41.08 -3.63 -7.49
N LEU A 120 39.76 -3.77 -7.31
CA LEU A 120 39.13 -5.07 -7.03
C LEU A 120 39.10 -5.98 -8.26
N CYS A 121 38.93 -5.40 -9.44
CA CYS A 121 38.81 -6.09 -10.73
C CYS A 121 39.73 -5.43 -11.77
N PRO A 122 41.04 -5.75 -11.78
CA PRO A 122 42.01 -5.12 -12.70
C PRO A 122 41.75 -5.37 -14.18
N GLU A 123 41.02 -6.45 -14.50
CA GLU A 123 40.66 -6.83 -15.86
C GLU A 123 39.42 -6.09 -16.39
N ALA A 124 38.69 -5.39 -15.52
CA ALA A 124 37.47 -4.68 -15.88
C ALA A 124 37.78 -3.28 -16.42
N ARG A 125 37.17 -2.89 -17.54
CA ARG A 125 37.19 -1.52 -18.03
C ARG A 125 36.13 -0.71 -17.31
N VAL A 126 36.56 0.16 -16.40
CA VAL A 126 35.67 0.93 -15.50
C VAL A 126 35.62 2.39 -15.92
N ASP A 127 34.42 2.94 -16.07
CA ASP A 127 34.19 4.34 -16.44
C ASP A 127 33.15 5.00 -15.51
N ILE A 128 33.06 6.33 -15.53
CA ILE A 128 32.14 7.10 -14.66
C ILE A 128 31.10 7.85 -15.48
N GLY A 129 29.83 7.79 -15.04
CA GLY A 129 28.75 8.60 -15.59
C GLY A 129 27.90 9.27 -14.51
N HIS A 130 27.84 10.60 -14.47
CA HIS A 130 26.98 11.31 -13.52
C HIS A 130 26.33 12.58 -14.09
N GLY A 131 25.20 12.98 -13.51
CA GLY A 131 24.38 14.08 -14.05
C GLY A 131 24.99 15.49 -13.94
N GLN A 132 26.13 15.65 -13.27
CA GLN A 132 26.91 16.90 -13.26
C GLN A 132 27.95 17.00 -14.39
N MET A 133 28.07 15.96 -15.24
CA MET A 133 28.94 16.01 -16.41
C MET A 133 28.32 16.90 -17.49
N GLU A 134 29.15 17.48 -18.33
CA GLU A 134 28.68 18.16 -19.54
C GLU A 134 27.97 17.16 -20.46
N ALA A 135 26.98 17.62 -21.22
CA ALA A 135 26.12 16.73 -22.01
C ALA A 135 26.92 15.90 -23.03
N ASP A 136 27.86 16.53 -23.73
CA ASP A 136 28.71 15.89 -24.74
C ASP A 136 29.64 14.83 -24.13
N GLU A 137 30.14 15.09 -22.92
CA GLU A 137 31.00 14.16 -22.18
C GLU A 137 30.21 12.92 -21.73
N LEU A 138 29.02 13.15 -21.18
CA LEU A 138 28.12 12.08 -20.78
C LEU A 138 27.69 11.23 -21.98
N GLU A 139 27.35 11.85 -23.10
CA GLU A 139 27.00 11.15 -24.35
C GLU A 139 28.15 10.28 -24.85
N THR A 140 29.40 10.78 -24.76
CA THR A 140 30.60 10.03 -25.14
C THR A 140 30.78 8.79 -24.26
N VAL A 141 30.72 8.94 -22.92
CA VAL A 141 30.81 7.82 -21.98
C VAL A 141 29.71 6.79 -22.22
N MET A 142 28.48 7.26 -22.42
CA MET A 142 27.34 6.39 -22.68
C MET A 142 27.49 5.64 -24.01
N SER A 143 28.03 6.29 -25.05
CA SER A 143 28.30 5.65 -26.34
C SER A 143 29.34 4.54 -26.21
N ARG A 144 30.43 4.77 -25.47
CA ARG A 144 31.43 3.72 -25.16
C ARG A 144 30.83 2.56 -24.39
N PHE A 145 29.97 2.85 -23.41
CA PHE A 145 29.27 1.81 -22.66
C PHE A 145 28.32 1.04 -23.58
N VAL A 146 27.50 1.68 -24.41
CA VAL A 146 26.63 0.95 -25.36
C VAL A 146 27.41 0.11 -26.38
N ALA A 147 28.59 0.59 -26.81
CA ALA A 147 29.48 -0.14 -27.73
C ALA A 147 30.20 -1.34 -27.08
N GLY A 148 30.11 -1.54 -25.76
CA GLY A 148 30.82 -2.59 -25.05
C GLY A 148 32.32 -2.29 -24.87
N GLU A 149 32.73 -1.03 -24.96
CA GLU A 149 34.10 -0.57 -24.68
C GLU A 149 34.37 -0.44 -23.17
N THR A 150 33.30 -0.37 -22.37
CA THR A 150 33.31 -0.26 -20.92
C THR A 150 32.51 -1.42 -20.32
N ASP A 151 33.10 -2.14 -19.35
CA ASP A 151 32.46 -3.28 -18.69
C ASP A 151 31.63 -2.84 -17.47
N VAL A 152 32.16 -1.88 -16.70
CA VAL A 152 31.53 -1.37 -15.48
C VAL A 152 31.33 0.14 -15.58
N LEU A 153 30.07 0.59 -15.56
CA LEU A 153 29.74 2.00 -15.45
C LEU A 153 29.40 2.36 -14.01
N VAL A 154 30.30 3.09 -13.36
CA VAL A 154 30.05 3.67 -12.04
C VAL A 154 29.22 4.93 -12.21
N CYS A 155 27.96 4.90 -11.78
CA CYS A 155 27.01 5.95 -12.09
C CYS A 155 26.15 6.41 -10.92
N THR A 156 25.53 7.57 -11.09
CA THR A 156 24.46 8.07 -10.21
C THR A 156 23.09 7.60 -10.73
N THR A 157 22.00 8.22 -10.29
CA THR A 157 20.63 7.91 -10.75
C THR A 157 20.35 8.31 -12.22
N ILE A 158 21.37 8.67 -13.01
CA ILE A 158 21.23 8.99 -14.44
C ILE A 158 20.58 7.85 -15.22
N ILE A 159 20.78 6.59 -14.82
CA ILE A 159 20.18 5.41 -15.46
C ILE A 159 18.66 5.31 -15.25
N GLU A 160 18.09 6.10 -14.34
CA GLU A 160 16.65 6.19 -14.20
C GLU A 160 16.01 6.76 -15.46
N SER A 161 16.72 7.59 -16.25
CA SER A 161 16.15 8.49 -17.28
C SER A 161 15.78 7.91 -18.64
N GLY A 162 15.74 6.58 -18.79
CA GLY A 162 15.19 5.96 -20.00
C GLY A 162 16.22 5.27 -20.89
N LEU A 163 17.49 5.23 -20.48
CA LEU A 163 18.52 4.50 -21.19
C LEU A 163 18.22 2.99 -21.13
N ASP A 164 18.11 2.39 -22.31
CA ASP A 164 17.92 0.95 -22.51
C ASP A 164 19.24 0.35 -22.99
N ILE A 165 19.89 -0.44 -22.13
CA ILE A 165 21.15 -1.11 -22.46
C ILE A 165 20.92 -2.61 -22.34
N PRO A 166 20.68 -3.32 -23.46
CA PRO A 166 20.27 -4.73 -23.43
C PRO A 166 21.35 -5.65 -22.85
N ASN A 167 22.62 -5.29 -23.00
CA ASN A 167 23.77 -6.06 -22.51
C ASN A 167 24.07 -5.85 -21.02
N ALA A 168 23.39 -4.91 -20.36
CA ALA A 168 23.55 -4.68 -18.93
C ALA A 168 22.62 -5.60 -18.13
N ASN A 169 23.15 -6.75 -17.68
CA ASN A 169 22.36 -7.74 -16.93
C ASN A 169 22.60 -7.69 -15.42
N THR A 170 23.64 -7.00 -14.96
CA THR A 170 23.94 -6.89 -13.52
C THR A 170 23.91 -5.44 -13.05
N ILE A 171 23.19 -5.18 -11.97
CA ILE A 171 23.21 -3.89 -11.25
C ILE A 171 23.65 -4.10 -9.82
N ILE A 172 24.61 -3.30 -9.38
CA ILE A 172 25.08 -3.22 -8.00
C ILE A 172 24.70 -1.86 -7.46
N ILE A 173 23.85 -1.80 -6.44
CA ILE A 173 23.39 -0.56 -5.83
C ILE A 173 24.09 -0.39 -4.49
N ASP A 174 25.04 0.54 -4.43
CA ASP A 174 25.64 0.97 -3.18
C ASP A 174 24.64 1.80 -2.37
N ARG A 175 24.69 1.65 -1.04
CA ARG A 175 23.81 2.36 -0.09
C ARG A 175 22.33 2.26 -0.48
N ALA A 176 21.85 1.05 -0.74
CA ALA A 176 20.44 0.79 -1.07
C ALA A 176 19.46 1.32 0.01
N ASP A 177 19.94 1.57 1.24
CA ASP A 177 19.18 2.21 2.32
C ASP A 177 18.72 3.64 2.02
N ARG A 178 19.43 4.34 1.13
CA ARG A 178 19.17 5.75 0.79
C ARG A 178 18.12 5.93 -0.30
N PHE A 179 17.76 4.87 -1.00
CA PHE A 179 16.75 4.89 -2.03
C PHE A 179 15.40 4.49 -1.46
N GLY A 180 14.32 5.03 -2.03
CA GLY A 180 13.01 4.52 -1.72
C GLY A 180 12.66 3.30 -2.59
N LEU A 181 11.57 2.60 -2.24
CA LEU A 181 11.28 1.31 -2.86
C LEU A 181 10.89 1.43 -4.34
N ALA A 182 10.17 2.48 -4.72
CA ALA A 182 9.84 2.77 -6.11
C ALA A 182 11.10 2.98 -6.96
N ASP A 183 12.08 3.71 -6.43
CA ASP A 183 13.34 4.03 -7.13
C ASP A 183 14.16 2.75 -7.33
N LEU A 184 14.31 1.94 -6.27
CA LEU A 184 14.98 0.64 -6.35
C LEU A 184 14.30 -0.32 -7.33
N TYR A 185 12.97 -0.28 -7.42
CA TYR A 185 12.23 -1.09 -8.39
C TYR A 185 12.46 -0.63 -9.83
N GLN A 186 12.47 0.69 -10.08
CA GLN A 186 12.78 1.27 -11.39
C GLN A 186 14.22 0.94 -11.81
N LEU A 187 15.19 1.14 -10.91
CA LEU A 187 16.59 0.81 -11.12
C LEU A 187 16.79 -0.68 -11.43
N ARG A 188 16.14 -1.57 -10.67
CA ARG A 188 16.12 -3.02 -10.96
C ARG A 188 15.52 -3.31 -12.33
N GLY A 189 14.49 -2.58 -12.75
CA GLY A 189 13.84 -2.75 -14.04
C GLY A 189 14.68 -2.34 -15.25
N ARG A 190 15.83 -1.66 -15.03
CA ARG A 190 16.79 -1.29 -16.07
C ARG A 190 17.71 -2.44 -16.51
N VAL A 191 17.80 -3.50 -15.71
CA VAL A 191 18.57 -4.71 -16.07
C VAL A 191 17.67 -5.88 -16.44
N GLY A 192 18.21 -6.83 -17.22
CA GLY A 192 17.51 -8.06 -17.59
C GLY A 192 16.53 -7.91 -18.75
N ARG A 193 17.03 -7.34 -19.84
CA ARG A 193 16.32 -7.23 -21.12
C ARG A 193 16.77 -8.27 -22.15
N ALA A 194 17.92 -8.91 -21.94
CA ALA A 194 18.39 -10.05 -22.72
C ALA A 194 17.78 -11.39 -22.24
N GLU A 195 17.98 -12.46 -23.02
CA GLU A 195 17.59 -13.84 -22.67
C GLU A 195 18.36 -14.42 -21.47
N HIS A 196 19.36 -13.69 -20.98
CA HIS A 196 20.19 -14.09 -19.86
C HIS A 196 19.59 -13.65 -18.52
N LYS A 197 19.81 -14.49 -17.50
CA LYS A 197 19.36 -14.19 -16.14
C LYS A 197 20.13 -13.01 -15.57
N ALA A 198 19.41 -11.95 -15.23
CA ALA A 198 19.94 -10.72 -14.64
C ALA A 198 20.01 -10.76 -13.11
N TYR A 199 20.92 -9.97 -12.54
CA TYR A 199 21.19 -9.89 -11.11
C TYR A 199 21.11 -8.45 -10.59
N ALA A 200 20.52 -8.27 -9.41
CA ALA A 200 20.48 -7.00 -8.71
C ALA A 200 21.02 -7.17 -7.29
N TYR A 201 22.18 -6.58 -7.00
CA TYR A 201 22.83 -6.59 -5.70
C TYR A 201 22.52 -5.29 -4.95
N LEU A 202 21.74 -5.40 -3.87
CA LEU A 202 21.38 -4.28 -3.01
C LEU A 202 22.29 -4.29 -1.79
N LEU A 203 23.31 -3.42 -1.79
CA LEU A 203 24.31 -3.34 -0.74
C LEU A 203 23.84 -2.44 0.41
N LEU A 204 24.02 -2.94 1.63
CA LEU A 204 23.70 -2.21 2.85
C LEU A 204 24.93 -2.01 3.73
N PRO A 205 25.05 -0.88 4.44
CA PRO A 205 26.01 -0.74 5.52
C PRO A 205 25.90 -1.91 6.51
N ARG A 206 27.05 -2.44 6.94
CA ARG A 206 27.11 -3.61 7.85
C ARG A 206 26.31 -3.39 9.14
N GLU A 207 26.33 -2.17 9.67
CA GLU A 207 25.56 -1.75 10.85
C GLU A 207 24.04 -1.89 10.66
N LEU A 208 23.54 -1.61 9.45
CA LEU A 208 22.12 -1.67 9.12
C LEU A 208 21.62 -3.11 8.87
N MET A 209 22.53 -4.08 8.69
CA MET A 209 22.16 -5.49 8.58
C MET A 209 21.58 -6.05 9.88
N THR A 210 21.93 -5.44 11.02
CA THR A 210 21.46 -5.77 12.37
C THR A 210 20.13 -5.07 12.71
N VAL A 211 19.87 -3.89 12.13
CA VAL A 211 18.66 -3.08 12.39
C VAL A 211 17.49 -3.56 11.54
N GLY A 212 16.50 -4.21 12.17
CA GLY A 212 15.40 -4.91 11.49
C GLY A 212 14.52 -4.06 10.57
N ALA A 213 14.42 -2.74 10.73
CA ALA A 213 13.52 -1.89 9.95
C ALA A 213 14.00 -1.68 8.49
N ALA A 214 15.27 -1.35 8.28
CA ALA A 214 15.84 -1.15 6.94
C ALA A 214 15.90 -2.47 6.15
N ARG A 215 16.26 -3.56 6.84
CA ARG A 215 16.27 -4.91 6.28
C ARG A 215 14.86 -5.40 5.92
N LYS A 216 13.85 -5.18 6.77
CA LYS A 216 12.44 -5.49 6.45
C LYS A 216 11.95 -4.72 5.23
N ARG A 217 12.28 -3.42 5.13
CA ARG A 217 11.92 -2.58 3.99
C ARG A 217 12.52 -3.12 2.70
N ILE A 218 13.82 -3.40 2.66
CA ILE A 218 14.50 -3.86 1.45
C ILE A 218 14.16 -5.32 1.12
N ASN A 219 13.95 -6.18 2.13
CA ASN A 219 13.44 -7.54 1.91
C ASN A 219 12.05 -7.57 1.28
N ALA A 220 11.25 -6.51 1.41
CA ALA A 220 9.99 -6.41 0.68
C ALA A 220 10.22 -6.48 -0.85
N ILE A 221 11.32 -5.92 -1.37
CA ILE A 221 11.68 -6.00 -2.80
C ILE A 221 11.87 -7.46 -3.25
N LYS A 222 12.47 -8.31 -2.40
CA LYS A 222 12.62 -9.75 -2.68
C LYS A 222 11.26 -10.45 -2.78
N GLN A 223 10.30 -10.09 -1.93
CA GLN A 223 8.94 -10.66 -1.94
C GLN A 223 8.13 -10.25 -3.17
N TYR A 224 8.51 -9.14 -3.80
CA TYR A 224 7.88 -8.59 -5.01
C TYR A 224 8.81 -8.70 -6.23
N SER A 225 9.48 -9.86 -6.35
CA SER A 225 10.37 -10.23 -7.46
C SER A 225 9.62 -10.72 -8.71
N SER A 226 8.31 -10.97 -8.64
CA SER A 226 7.49 -11.30 -9.80
C SER A 226 7.17 -10.06 -10.67
N LEU A 227 7.21 -10.25 -11.98
CA LEU A 227 6.73 -9.27 -12.97
C LEU A 227 5.25 -8.96 -12.68
N GLY A 228 4.87 -7.67 -12.67
CA GLY A 228 3.57 -7.18 -12.14
C GLY A 228 3.62 -6.64 -10.69
N ALA A 229 4.79 -6.66 -10.05
CA ALA A 229 5.01 -6.19 -8.68
C ALA A 229 4.90 -4.66 -8.47
N GLY A 230 5.02 -3.85 -9.53
CA GLY A 230 5.08 -2.38 -9.44
C GLY A 230 3.91 -1.76 -8.68
N PHE A 231 2.69 -2.29 -8.88
CA PHE A 231 1.48 -1.87 -8.16
C PHE A 231 1.57 -2.13 -6.65
N ARG A 232 1.99 -3.33 -6.24
CA ARG A 232 2.12 -3.73 -4.83
C ARG A 232 3.25 -2.98 -4.14
N ILE A 233 4.33 -2.70 -4.86
CA ILE A 233 5.47 -1.93 -4.37
C ILE A 233 5.08 -0.48 -4.14
N ALA A 234 4.38 0.17 -5.09
CA ALA A 234 3.91 1.54 -4.92
C ALA A 234 2.98 1.70 -3.70
N MET A 235 2.07 0.75 -3.48
CA MET A 235 1.20 0.71 -2.30
C MET A 235 1.98 0.56 -1.00
N ARG A 236 3.00 -0.30 -0.97
CA ARG A 236 3.82 -0.54 0.22
C ARG A 236 4.81 0.61 0.49
N ASP A 237 5.35 1.23 -0.56
CA ASP A 237 6.21 2.41 -0.48
C ASP A 237 5.42 3.61 0.07
N LEU A 238 4.16 3.76 -0.32
CA LEU A 238 3.23 4.73 0.26
C LEU A 238 2.97 4.49 1.76
N GLU A 239 2.72 3.25 2.15
CA GLU A 239 2.54 2.87 3.56
C GLU A 239 3.79 3.12 4.41
N ILE A 240 4.99 2.89 3.82
CA ILE A 240 6.27 2.97 4.53
C ILE A 240 6.84 4.40 4.55
N ARG A 241 6.77 5.15 3.44
CA ARG A 241 7.22 6.56 3.39
C ARG A 241 6.26 7.49 4.14
N GLY A 242 5.01 7.05 4.33
CA GLY A 242 3.96 7.89 4.91
C GLY A 242 3.43 8.90 3.90
N ALA A 243 2.16 9.25 4.00
CA ALA A 243 1.52 10.30 3.21
C ALA A 243 2.00 11.73 3.59
N GLY A 244 3.30 11.90 3.83
CA GLY A 244 3.91 13.14 4.31
C GLY A 244 4.12 14.15 3.18
N SER A 245 3.09 14.98 2.93
CA SER A 245 3.21 16.44 2.71
C SER A 245 1.83 17.05 2.44
N ILE A 246 0.90 16.89 3.38
CA ILE A 246 -0.32 17.74 3.40
C ILE A 246 -0.43 18.52 4.72
N LEU A 247 0.22 18.06 5.80
CA LEU A 247 0.26 18.76 7.09
C LEU A 247 1.70 18.65 7.63
N GLY A 248 2.35 19.78 7.86
CA GLY A 248 3.79 19.88 8.13
C GLY A 248 4.29 19.30 9.46
N THR A 249 5.63 19.16 9.47
CA THR A 249 6.64 18.93 10.54
C THR A 249 6.46 17.78 11.55
N GLN A 250 7.35 16.79 11.38
CA GLN A 250 8.01 15.94 12.37
C GLN A 250 7.21 15.54 13.62
N GLN A 251 6.65 14.33 13.62
CA GLN A 251 6.94 13.32 14.65
C GLN A 251 6.34 11.93 14.32
N SER A 252 7.23 10.92 14.41
CA SER A 252 7.01 9.51 14.77
C SER A 252 5.77 8.73 14.24
N GLY A 253 5.98 8.00 13.14
CA GLY A 253 5.91 6.52 13.03
C GLY A 253 4.63 5.73 13.35
N HIS A 254 3.70 6.21 14.16
CA HIS A 254 2.41 5.55 14.47
C HIS A 254 1.20 6.44 14.14
N ILE A 255 1.37 7.76 14.17
CA ILE A 255 0.32 8.74 13.83
C ILE A 255 0.06 8.76 12.31
N VAL A 256 1.09 8.41 11.51
CA VAL A 256 1.07 8.47 10.03
C VAL A 256 0.14 7.42 9.39
N ALA A 257 0.01 6.23 9.98
CA ALA A 257 -0.90 5.18 9.49
C ALA A 257 -2.38 5.56 9.67
N VAL A 258 -2.70 6.30 10.74
CA VAL A 258 -4.07 6.78 11.00
C VAL A 258 -4.45 7.90 10.02
N GLY A 259 -3.50 8.77 9.66
CA GLY A 259 -3.73 9.88 8.74
C GLY A 259 -4.06 9.44 7.31
N PHE A 260 -3.41 8.39 6.79
CA PHE A 260 -3.70 7.89 5.44
C PHE A 260 -5.03 7.14 5.34
N ASP A 261 -5.34 6.29 6.33
CA ASP A 261 -6.64 5.62 6.41
C ASP A 261 -7.78 6.65 6.49
N LEU A 262 -7.63 7.69 7.31
CA LEU A 262 -8.59 8.78 7.42
C LEU A 262 -8.67 9.60 6.12
N TYR A 263 -7.53 9.92 5.49
CA TYR A 263 -7.50 10.62 4.20
C TYR A 263 -8.22 9.81 3.11
N CYS A 264 -7.97 8.51 3.02
CA CYS A 264 -8.67 7.61 2.12
C CYS A 264 -10.18 7.61 2.42
N GLN A 265 -10.58 7.56 3.69
CA GLN A 265 -11.98 7.62 4.09
C GLN A 265 -12.64 8.94 3.66
N LEU A 266 -11.98 10.07 3.93
CA LEU A 266 -12.47 11.42 3.55
C LEU A 266 -12.53 11.57 2.03
N LEU A 267 -11.56 11.05 1.29
CA LEU A 267 -11.56 11.11 -0.17
C LEU A 267 -12.66 10.21 -0.77
N LYS A 268 -12.85 9.00 -0.24
CA LYS A 268 -14.00 8.13 -0.58
C LYS A 268 -15.31 8.86 -0.34
N GLN A 269 -15.44 9.54 0.80
CA GLN A 269 -16.64 10.30 1.14
C GLN A 269 -16.88 11.45 0.16
N ALA A 270 -15.85 12.24 -0.16
CA ALA A 270 -15.95 13.35 -1.12
C ALA A 270 -16.30 12.86 -2.53
N VAL A 271 -15.68 11.76 -3.00
CA VAL A 271 -15.97 11.19 -4.32
C VAL A 271 -17.38 10.59 -4.39
N ALA A 272 -17.82 9.87 -3.35
CA ALA A 272 -19.18 9.34 -3.29
C ALA A 272 -20.23 10.47 -3.33
N GLN A 273 -19.97 11.57 -2.60
CA GLN A 273 -20.82 12.76 -2.60
C GLN A 273 -20.90 13.41 -4.00
N LEU A 274 -19.77 13.50 -4.71
CA LEU A 274 -19.72 14.00 -6.10
C LEU A 274 -20.44 13.08 -7.08
N LYS A 275 -20.40 11.76 -6.87
CA LYS A 275 -21.14 10.76 -7.67
C LYS A 275 -22.64 10.71 -7.35
N GLY A 276 -23.11 11.52 -6.39
CA GLY A 276 -24.51 11.51 -5.94
C GLY A 276 -24.89 10.26 -5.13
N GLU A 277 -23.91 9.45 -4.72
CA GLU A 277 -24.13 8.28 -3.90
C GLU A 277 -24.42 8.74 -2.46
N LYS A 278 -25.59 8.35 -1.92
CA LYS A 278 -25.89 8.54 -0.50
C LYS A 278 -25.01 7.61 0.32
N PHE A 279 -23.83 8.11 0.70
CA PHE A 279 -22.96 7.43 1.64
C PHE A 279 -23.75 7.22 2.94
N ARG A 280 -24.17 5.98 3.22
CA ARG A 280 -24.74 5.63 4.52
C ARG A 280 -23.58 5.68 5.51
N THR A 281 -23.59 6.72 6.34
CA THR A 281 -22.65 6.94 7.44
C THR A 281 -22.52 5.67 8.28
N ARG A 282 -21.40 5.57 9.01
CA ARG A 282 -21.21 4.58 10.08
C ARG A 282 -22.53 4.33 10.81
N LEU A 283 -22.79 3.08 11.18
CA LEU A 283 -23.90 2.76 12.08
C LEU A 283 -23.69 3.55 13.39
N GLU A 284 -24.20 4.78 13.46
CA GLU A 284 -24.29 5.62 14.67
C GLU A 284 -25.44 5.11 15.54
N VAL A 285 -25.49 3.80 15.71
CA VAL A 285 -26.43 3.14 16.60
C VAL A 285 -25.68 2.80 17.87
N GLU A 286 -25.98 3.54 18.93
CA GLU A 286 -25.49 3.22 20.26
C GLU A 286 -26.23 1.98 20.77
N LEU A 287 -25.48 0.92 21.11
CA LEU A 287 -26.04 -0.28 21.75
C LEU A 287 -25.66 -0.28 23.23
N ARG A 288 -26.65 -0.39 24.12
CA ARG A 288 -26.46 -0.63 25.56
C ARG A 288 -27.31 -1.81 26.00
N LEU A 289 -26.70 -2.97 26.15
CA LEU A 289 -27.40 -4.18 26.61
C LEU A 289 -26.79 -4.59 27.96
N ASP A 290 -27.57 -4.46 29.03
CA ASP A 290 -27.15 -4.77 30.41
C ASP A 290 -26.73 -6.23 30.62
N PHE A 291 -27.22 -7.13 29.77
CA PHE A 291 -26.96 -8.57 29.78
C PHE A 291 -25.79 -9.01 28.88
N VAL A 292 -24.98 -8.09 28.31
CA VAL A 292 -23.88 -8.43 27.39
C VAL A 292 -22.54 -7.86 27.87
N ALA A 293 -21.50 -8.68 27.89
CA ALA A 293 -20.12 -8.27 28.15
C ALA A 293 -19.36 -8.14 26.83
N THR A 294 -18.82 -6.95 26.54
CA THR A 294 -18.17 -6.64 25.26
C THR A 294 -16.66 -6.85 25.26
N ASN A 295 -16.09 -7.14 26.43
CA ASN A 295 -14.67 -7.42 26.57
C ASN A 295 -14.43 -8.67 27.44
N GLU A 296 -13.30 -9.34 27.17
CA GLU A 296 -12.92 -10.61 27.78
C GLU A 296 -12.64 -10.47 29.29
N ALA A 297 -12.06 -9.34 29.72
CA ALA A 297 -11.73 -9.08 31.12
C ALA A 297 -12.97 -8.85 32.01
N GLU A 298 -13.96 -8.11 31.52
CA GLU A 298 -15.26 -7.85 32.16
C GLU A 298 -16.06 -9.13 32.28
N PHE A 299 -16.00 -10.01 31.27
CA PHE A 299 -16.65 -11.32 31.33
C PHE A 299 -16.02 -12.24 32.39
N ILE A 300 -14.70 -12.24 32.53
CA ILE A 300 -13.99 -13.04 33.54
C ILE A 300 -14.27 -12.53 34.96
N GLN A 301 -14.38 -11.20 35.15
CA GLN A 301 -14.62 -10.60 36.47
C GLN A 301 -16.06 -10.78 37.00
N LEU A 302 -17.06 -10.74 36.12
CA LEU A 302 -18.48 -10.73 36.53
C LEU A 302 -19.15 -12.12 36.58
N GLY A 303 -18.45 -13.18 36.15
CA GLY A 303 -18.95 -14.55 36.22
C GLY A 303 -19.97 -14.91 35.13
N THR A 304 -20.02 -16.21 34.82
CA THR A 304 -20.72 -16.83 33.66
C THR A 304 -22.27 -16.74 33.72
N GLU A 305 -22.85 -16.38 34.86
CA GLU A 305 -24.30 -16.47 35.10
C GLU A 305 -25.07 -15.16 34.82
N ALA A 306 -24.39 -14.02 34.70
CA ALA A 306 -25.06 -12.71 34.61
C ALA A 306 -25.06 -12.08 33.21
N ARG A 307 -24.08 -12.39 32.34
CA ARG A 307 -23.92 -11.73 31.03
C ARG A 307 -23.46 -12.67 29.93
N LEU A 308 -23.90 -12.42 28.70
CA LEU A 308 -23.43 -13.09 27.51
C LEU A 308 -22.08 -12.50 27.05
N PRO A 309 -21.07 -13.33 26.72
CA PRO A 309 -19.85 -12.84 26.12
C PRO A 309 -20.12 -12.43 24.67
N ALA A 310 -19.65 -11.26 24.26
CA ALA A 310 -19.73 -10.77 22.89
C ALA A 310 -18.39 -10.12 22.47
N PHE A 311 -17.40 -10.96 22.21
CA PHE A 311 -16.05 -10.56 21.83
C PHE A 311 -15.38 -11.67 21.00
N VAL A 312 -14.24 -11.35 20.38
CA VAL A 312 -13.36 -12.32 19.70
C VAL A 312 -12.38 -12.90 20.72
N PRO A 313 -12.51 -14.17 21.14
CA PRO A 313 -11.64 -14.78 22.14
C PRO A 313 -10.21 -14.99 21.61
N THR A 314 -9.23 -14.94 22.50
CA THR A 314 -7.83 -15.32 22.19
C THR A 314 -7.70 -16.75 21.65
N THR A 315 -8.58 -17.65 22.09
CA THR A 315 -8.63 -19.05 21.65
C THR A 315 -9.15 -19.23 20.22
N TYR A 316 -9.85 -18.23 19.66
CA TYR A 316 -10.36 -18.26 18.29
C TYR A 316 -9.42 -17.54 17.32
N ILE A 317 -8.90 -16.37 17.72
CA ILE A 317 -7.88 -15.64 16.97
C ILE A 317 -6.74 -15.27 17.92
N GLY A 318 -5.66 -16.06 17.89
CA GLY A 318 -4.49 -15.86 18.75
C GLY A 318 -3.62 -14.66 18.35
N ASP A 319 -3.58 -14.29 17.07
CA ASP A 319 -2.83 -13.13 16.59
C ASP A 319 -3.59 -11.83 16.91
N THR A 320 -2.94 -10.95 17.68
CA THR A 320 -3.51 -9.66 18.09
C THR A 320 -3.75 -8.71 16.91
N THR A 321 -2.90 -8.74 15.89
CA THR A 321 -3.06 -7.93 14.67
C THR A 321 -4.29 -8.37 13.88
N LEU A 322 -4.46 -9.69 13.71
CA LEU A 322 -5.63 -10.24 13.02
C LEU A 322 -6.92 -9.96 13.79
N ARG A 323 -6.88 -9.98 15.12
CA ARG A 323 -8.03 -9.66 15.96
C ARG A 323 -8.41 -8.19 15.89
N ILE A 324 -7.44 -7.26 15.86
CA ILE A 324 -7.72 -5.83 15.64
C ILE A 324 -8.33 -5.62 14.24
N GLN A 325 -7.81 -6.28 13.22
CA GLN A 325 -8.39 -6.24 11.87
C GLN A 325 -9.82 -6.80 11.85
N ALA A 326 -10.08 -7.89 12.57
CA ALA A 326 -11.41 -8.46 12.71
C ALA A 326 -12.41 -7.46 13.30
N TYR A 327 -12.05 -6.76 14.38
CA TYR A 327 -12.88 -5.70 14.96
C TYR A 327 -13.07 -4.50 14.02
N ARG A 328 -12.03 -4.08 13.30
CA ARG A 328 -12.13 -3.03 12.28
C ARG A 328 -13.10 -3.41 11.16
N ASN A 329 -13.02 -4.65 10.67
CA ASN A 329 -13.90 -5.15 9.62
C ASN A 329 -15.36 -5.17 10.07
N LEU A 330 -15.63 -5.61 11.32
CA LEU A 330 -16.97 -5.55 11.91
C LEU A 330 -17.50 -4.12 12.00
N ALA A 331 -16.67 -3.17 12.45
CA ALA A 331 -17.07 -1.77 12.60
C ALA A 331 -17.36 -1.05 11.26
N GLN A 332 -16.85 -1.59 10.14
CA GLN A 332 -17.04 -1.04 8.80
C GLN A 332 -18.25 -1.62 8.06
N ILE A 333 -18.95 -2.61 8.64
CA ILE A 333 -20.14 -3.18 8.02
C ILE A 333 -21.26 -2.13 7.98
N GLY A 334 -21.73 -1.81 6.78
CA GLY A 334 -22.87 -0.92 6.55
C GLY A 334 -24.08 -1.61 5.90
N SER A 335 -23.95 -2.88 5.50
CA SER A 335 -25.00 -3.62 4.79
C SER A 335 -25.10 -5.07 5.24
N ARG A 336 -26.27 -5.68 4.99
CA ARG A 336 -26.52 -7.10 5.29
C ARG A 336 -25.64 -8.02 4.43
N GLU A 337 -25.43 -7.68 3.16
CA GLU A 337 -24.56 -8.43 2.26
C GLU A 337 -23.11 -8.47 2.75
N GLN A 338 -22.57 -7.34 3.20
CA GLN A 338 -21.24 -7.27 3.80
C GLN A 338 -21.13 -8.13 5.06
N TRP A 339 -22.18 -8.13 5.89
CA TRP A 339 -22.25 -8.98 7.09
C TRP A 339 -22.24 -10.47 6.73
N ASP A 340 -23.05 -10.91 5.76
CA ASP A 340 -23.10 -12.30 5.31
C ASP A 340 -21.76 -12.74 4.72
N LYS A 341 -21.10 -11.86 3.94
CA LYS A 341 -19.77 -12.12 3.39
C LYS A 341 -18.72 -12.26 4.48
N LEU A 342 -18.71 -11.35 5.46
CA LEU A 342 -17.76 -11.43 6.58
C LEU A 342 -17.95 -12.71 7.38
N ARG A 343 -19.21 -13.09 7.66
CA ARG A 343 -19.54 -14.34 8.36
C ARG A 343 -19.02 -15.56 7.60
N LYS A 344 -19.22 -15.64 6.29
CA LYS A 344 -18.67 -16.74 5.48
C LYS A 344 -17.14 -16.78 5.53
N GLN A 345 -16.49 -15.62 5.38
CA GLN A 345 -15.03 -15.51 5.42
C GLN A 345 -14.44 -15.93 6.77
N TRP A 346 -15.05 -15.52 7.88
CA TRP A 346 -14.56 -15.89 9.21
C TRP A 346 -14.73 -17.39 9.46
N ARG A 347 -15.86 -17.97 9.04
CA ARG A 347 -16.09 -19.41 9.17
C ARG A 347 -15.12 -20.23 8.33
N ASP A 348 -14.82 -19.78 7.11
CA ASP A 348 -13.87 -20.42 6.21
C ASP A 348 -12.44 -20.36 6.76
N ARG A 349 -12.03 -19.20 7.29
CA ARG A 349 -10.65 -18.97 7.73
C ARG A 349 -10.33 -19.46 9.14
N PHE A 350 -11.28 -19.37 10.07
CA PHE A 350 -11.06 -19.65 11.49
C PHE A 350 -11.94 -20.79 12.01
N GLY A 351 -12.79 -21.39 11.18
CA GLY A 351 -13.64 -22.51 11.55
C GLY A 351 -14.89 -22.12 12.34
N LYS A 352 -15.43 -23.06 13.12
CA LYS A 352 -16.70 -22.91 13.84
C LYS A 352 -16.65 -21.76 14.84
N PHE A 353 -17.71 -20.95 14.88
CA PHE A 353 -17.82 -19.83 15.82
C PHE A 353 -17.98 -20.31 17.26
N PRO A 354 -17.18 -19.77 18.20
CA PRO A 354 -17.50 -19.81 19.61
C PRO A 354 -18.76 -18.98 19.90
N ALA A 355 -19.47 -19.29 21.00
CA ALA A 355 -20.66 -18.56 21.42
C ALA A 355 -20.40 -17.04 21.55
N ALA A 356 -19.20 -16.64 22.00
CA ALA A 356 -18.81 -15.24 22.11
C ALA A 356 -18.78 -14.50 20.75
N VAL A 357 -18.39 -15.20 19.68
CA VAL A 357 -18.33 -14.64 18.33
C VAL A 357 -19.72 -14.62 17.69
N ASP A 358 -20.54 -15.65 17.90
CA ASP A 358 -21.93 -15.65 17.45
C ASP A 358 -22.73 -14.50 18.08
N ASN A 359 -22.54 -14.23 19.37
CA ASN A 359 -23.15 -13.09 20.06
C ASN A 359 -22.67 -11.75 19.48
N LEU A 360 -21.37 -11.60 19.20
CA LEU A 360 -20.81 -10.39 18.59
C LEU A 360 -21.37 -10.13 17.18
N LEU A 361 -21.55 -11.19 16.39
CA LEU A 361 -22.20 -11.10 15.08
C LEU A 361 -23.68 -10.72 15.20
N ALA A 362 -24.37 -11.23 16.22
CA ALA A 362 -25.76 -10.87 16.52
C ALA A 362 -25.90 -9.39 16.93
N LEU A 363 -24.99 -8.84 17.74
CA LEU A 363 -24.97 -7.40 18.05
C LEU A 363 -24.83 -6.56 16.78
N THR A 364 -23.98 -6.98 15.86
CA THR A 364 -23.78 -6.28 14.58
C THR A 364 -25.04 -6.35 13.71
N GLU A 365 -25.77 -7.46 13.74
CA GLU A 365 -27.08 -7.59 13.10
C GLU A 365 -28.13 -6.67 13.73
N ILE A 366 -28.16 -6.52 15.06
CA ILE A 366 -29.05 -5.56 15.75
C ILE A 366 -28.75 -4.14 15.27
N LYS A 367 -27.48 -3.73 15.19
CA LYS A 367 -27.09 -2.40 14.67
C LYS A 367 -27.58 -2.19 13.24
N LEU A 368 -27.44 -3.19 12.38
CA LEU A 368 -27.91 -3.11 10.99
C LEU A 368 -29.43 -2.99 10.89
N ALA A 369 -30.17 -3.75 11.70
CA ALA A 369 -31.63 -3.65 11.76
C ALA A 369 -32.07 -2.27 12.27
N ALA A 370 -31.49 -1.80 13.36
CA ALA A 370 -31.77 -0.49 13.96
C ALA A 370 -31.49 0.65 12.98
N ALA A 371 -30.34 0.62 12.29
CA ALA A 371 -30.02 1.65 11.31
C ALA A 371 -30.96 1.65 10.09
N ARG A 372 -31.49 0.48 9.68
CA ARG A 372 -32.52 0.40 8.63
C ARG A 372 -33.83 1.03 9.08
N ALA A 373 -34.22 0.84 10.34
CA ALA A 373 -35.40 1.47 10.96
C ALA A 373 -35.17 2.96 11.30
N GLY A 374 -33.95 3.48 11.15
CA GLY A 374 -33.59 4.86 11.51
C GLY A 374 -33.49 5.10 13.01
N VAL A 375 -33.31 4.04 13.80
CA VAL A 375 -33.08 4.08 15.25
C VAL A 375 -31.63 4.45 15.53
N THR A 376 -31.41 5.42 16.42
CA THR A 376 -30.09 5.93 16.81
C THR A 376 -29.55 5.30 18.09
N ARG A 377 -30.42 4.73 18.94
CA ARG A 377 -30.00 4.02 20.16
C ARG A 377 -30.91 2.84 20.44
N VAL A 378 -30.30 1.71 20.81
CA VAL A 378 -30.96 0.49 21.29
C VAL A 378 -30.44 0.19 22.68
N GLU A 379 -31.32 0.25 23.66
CA GLU A 379 -31.01 0.00 25.06
C GLU A 379 -31.91 -1.10 25.62
N VAL A 380 -31.32 -2.05 26.34
CA VAL A 380 -32.07 -3.01 27.15
C VAL A 380 -31.68 -2.80 28.60
N ARG A 381 -32.70 -2.56 29.43
CA ARG A 381 -32.57 -2.39 30.87
C ARG A 381 -33.66 -3.15 31.59
N GLU A 382 -33.30 -4.05 32.49
CA GLU A 382 -34.25 -4.85 33.30
C GLU A 382 -35.30 -5.57 32.43
N GLY A 383 -34.88 -6.09 31.27
CA GLY A 383 -35.75 -6.80 30.32
C GLY A 383 -36.69 -5.90 29.50
N LYS A 384 -36.57 -4.56 29.58
CA LYS A 384 -37.30 -3.62 28.71
C LYS A 384 -36.42 -3.17 27.56
N LEU A 385 -36.93 -3.25 26.34
CA LEU A 385 -36.28 -2.74 25.13
C LEU A 385 -36.71 -1.28 24.91
N MET A 386 -35.72 -0.39 24.92
CA MET A 386 -35.87 1.04 24.69
C MET A 386 -35.16 1.40 23.38
N LEU A 387 -35.93 1.84 22.40
CA LEU A 387 -35.40 2.28 21.10
C LEU A 387 -35.57 3.79 20.99
N THR A 388 -34.54 4.49 20.56
CA THR A 388 -34.58 5.95 20.37
C THR A 388 -34.41 6.30 18.91
N ARG A 389 -35.26 7.17 18.39
CA ARG A 389 -35.17 7.73 17.03
C ARG A 389 -35.25 9.24 17.11
N ARG A 390 -34.21 9.93 16.64
CA ARG A 390 -34.12 11.42 16.65
C ARG A 390 -34.33 12.06 18.04
N GLY A 391 -33.98 11.35 19.11
CA GLY A 391 -34.13 11.83 20.50
C GLY A 391 -35.38 11.33 21.22
N ASP A 392 -36.38 10.81 20.50
CA ASP A 392 -37.63 10.32 21.10
C ASP A 392 -37.64 8.79 21.22
N TYR A 393 -38.30 8.28 22.27
CA TYR A 393 -38.51 6.85 22.45
C TYR A 393 -39.60 6.30 21.54
N ILE A 394 -39.33 5.16 20.90
CA ILE A 394 -40.33 4.40 20.16
C ILE A 394 -41.09 3.52 21.14
N LEU A 395 -42.39 3.77 21.26
CA LEU A 395 -43.32 2.95 22.03
C LEU A 395 -44.13 2.05 21.08
N VAL A 396 -44.20 0.76 21.36
CA VAL A 396 -45.04 -0.18 20.61
C VAL A 396 -46.31 -0.41 21.42
N GLY A 397 -47.46 0.08 20.93
CA GLY A 397 -48.73 -0.01 21.68
C GLY A 397 -48.74 0.77 23.00
N GLY A 398 -47.97 1.86 23.11
CA GLY A 398 -47.92 2.73 24.30
C GLY A 398 -47.05 2.23 25.46
N LYS A 399 -46.31 1.12 25.28
CA LYS A 399 -45.37 0.59 26.29
C LYS A 399 -44.03 0.20 25.62
N PHE A 400 -42.98 0.07 26.44
CA PHE A 400 -41.72 -0.53 26.00
C PHE A 400 -41.90 -2.05 25.83
N PRO A 401 -41.49 -2.64 24.70
CA PRO A 401 -41.46 -4.09 24.53
C PRO A 401 -40.66 -4.74 25.65
N ARG A 402 -41.19 -5.81 26.25
CA ARG A 402 -40.48 -6.61 27.26
C ARG A 402 -39.97 -7.89 26.63
N LEU A 403 -38.72 -8.24 26.96
CA LEU A 403 -38.11 -9.51 26.60
C LEU A 403 -38.69 -10.63 27.49
N SER A 404 -38.77 -11.85 26.95
CA SER A 404 -39.31 -12.99 27.67
C SER A 404 -38.39 -13.36 28.84
N ALA A 405 -38.94 -13.34 30.05
CA ALA A 405 -38.18 -13.68 31.26
C ALA A 405 -37.83 -15.18 31.27
N GLY A 406 -36.56 -15.53 31.07
CA GLY A 406 -36.09 -16.88 31.39
C GLY A 406 -34.85 -17.39 30.63
N ASN A 407 -34.43 -16.79 29.51
CA ASN A 407 -33.24 -17.27 28.82
C ASN A 407 -32.44 -16.14 28.16
N ILE A 408 -31.35 -15.74 28.81
CA ILE A 408 -30.46 -14.65 28.36
C ILE A 408 -29.97 -14.91 26.93
N GLN A 409 -29.74 -16.17 26.53
CA GLN A 409 -29.30 -16.53 25.17
C GLN A 409 -30.35 -16.21 24.09
N ARG A 410 -31.65 -16.24 24.43
CA ARG A 410 -32.74 -15.92 23.50
C ARG A 410 -33.00 -14.41 23.39
N ASN A 411 -32.57 -13.62 24.38
CA ASN A 411 -32.77 -12.17 24.40
C ASN A 411 -32.16 -11.48 23.17
N LEU A 412 -30.99 -11.93 22.67
CA LEU A 412 -30.40 -11.35 21.45
C LEU A 412 -31.28 -11.57 20.22
N ALA A 413 -31.85 -12.77 20.06
CA ALA A 413 -32.74 -13.09 18.95
C ALA A 413 -34.06 -12.31 19.04
N GLU A 414 -34.62 -12.18 20.24
CA GLU A 414 -35.83 -11.39 20.48
C GLU A 414 -35.61 -9.90 20.18
N VAL A 415 -34.47 -9.33 20.59
CA VAL A 415 -34.11 -7.93 20.26
C VAL A 415 -34.00 -7.75 18.74
N ILE A 416 -33.39 -8.70 18.02
CA ILE A 416 -33.32 -8.66 16.55
C ILE A 416 -34.72 -8.68 15.93
N GLU A 417 -35.59 -9.59 16.35
CA GLU A 417 -36.96 -9.67 15.81
C GLU A 417 -37.78 -8.42 16.09
N LEU A 418 -37.73 -7.92 17.33
CA LEU A 418 -38.46 -6.72 17.73
C LEU A 418 -37.94 -5.48 16.98
N THR A 419 -36.64 -5.38 16.76
CA THR A 419 -36.03 -4.27 16.00
C THR A 419 -36.36 -4.36 14.50
N LYS A 420 -36.58 -5.57 13.94
CA LYS A 420 -36.99 -5.77 12.54
C LYS A 420 -38.48 -5.52 12.29
N LYS A 421 -39.32 -5.64 13.31
CA LYS A 421 -40.78 -5.42 13.22
C LYS A 421 -41.17 -3.93 13.25
N ILE A 422 -40.23 -3.05 13.57
CA ILE A 422 -40.34 -1.59 13.61
C ILE A 422 -39.74 -1.01 12.34
#